data_AF-A0A9D9V028-F1
#
_entry.id   AF-A0A9D9V028-F1
#
_cell.length_a   1.000
_cell.length_b   1.000
_cell.length_c   1.000
_cell.angle_alpha   90.00
_cell.angle_beta   90.00
_cell.angle_gamma   90.00
#
_symmetry.space_group_name_H-M   'P 1'
#
loop_
_entity.id
_entity.type
_entity.pdbx_description
1 polymer ?
#
loop_
_entity_poly.entity_id
_entity_poly.type
_entity_poly.pdbx_seq_one_letter_code
_entity_poly.pdbx_strand_id
1 'polypeptide(L)'
;MIDVLKIIITPEMLRLIAEIDEFKGKWQSLGRLTPEKLQHLRKVATIESIGFSTRIEGSRLSDQDVEKLLLNIKIYFLKFIKIP
;
A
#
# COMPACT_ATOMS: atom_id res chain seq x y z
N MET A 1 -22.87 -10.20 -9.58
CA MET A 1 -21.77 -10.91 -10.27
C MET A 1 -21.19 -9.97 -11.30
N ILE A 2 -19.88 -9.67 -11.26
CA ILE A 2 -19.27 -8.77 -12.25
C ILE A 2 -19.29 -9.50 -13.61
N ASP A 3 -19.81 -8.84 -14.64
CA ASP A 3 -19.87 -9.36 -16.00
C ASP A 3 -18.51 -9.14 -16.69
N VAL A 4 -17.64 -10.14 -16.58
CA VAL A 4 -16.26 -10.07 -17.08
C VAL A 4 -16.16 -9.86 -18.59
N LEU A 5 -17.21 -10.20 -19.35
CA LEU A 5 -17.25 -10.05 -20.81
C LEU A 5 -17.41 -8.58 -21.25
N LYS A 6 -17.76 -7.69 -20.33
CA LYS A 6 -17.91 -6.24 -20.59
C LYS A 6 -16.66 -5.42 -20.23
N ILE A 7 -15.62 -6.05 -19.71
CA ILE A 7 -14.39 -5.35 -19.35
C ILE A 7 -13.64 -4.99 -20.64
N ILE A 8 -13.51 -3.70 -20.91
CA ILE A 8 -12.72 -3.19 -22.03
C ILE A 8 -11.26 -3.13 -21.59
N ILE A 9 -10.40 -3.93 -22.22
CA ILE A 9 -8.96 -3.90 -21.97
C ILE A 9 -8.32 -2.84 -22.85
N THR A 10 -7.70 -1.83 -22.24
CA THR A 10 -6.99 -0.76 -22.97
C THR A 10 -5.47 -0.99 -22.96
N PRO A 11 -4.72 -0.41 -23.92
CA PRO A 11 -3.26 -0.44 -23.89
C PRO A 11 -2.66 0.17 -22.62
N GLU A 12 -3.30 1.18 -22.04
CA GLU A 12 -2.87 1.79 -20.77
C GLU A 12 -2.98 0.80 -19.61
N MET A 13 -4.07 0.03 -19.53
CA MET A 13 -4.21 -1.02 -18.52
C MET A 13 -3.10 -2.06 -18.65
N LEU A 14 -2.80 -2.50 -19.88
CA LEU A 14 -1.70 -3.45 -20.12
C LEU A 14 -0.34 -2.85 -19.71
N ARG A 15 -0.10 -1.56 -20.00
CA ARG A 15 1.12 -0.86 -19.57
C ARG A 15 1.24 -0.84 -18.05
N LEU A 16 0.17 -0.49 -17.34
CA LEU A 16 0.14 -0.46 -15.88
C LEU A 16 0.34 -1.85 -15.28
N ILE A 17 -0.28 -2.89 -15.85
CA ILE A 17 -0.10 -4.27 -15.41
C ILE A 17 1.36 -4.71 -15.60
N ALA A 18 1.98 -4.38 -16.74
CA ALA A 18 3.37 -4.68 -17.00
C ALA A 18 4.32 -3.97 -16.02
N GLU A 19 4.04 -2.70 -15.69
CA GLU A 19 4.80 -1.93 -14.70
C GLU A 19 4.73 -2.58 -13.30
N ILE A 20 3.54 -3.05 -12.90
CA ILE A 20 3.34 -3.79 -11.65
C ILE A 20 4.12 -5.11 -11.66
N ASP A 21 4.12 -5.85 -12.77
CA ASP A 21 4.83 -7.12 -12.88
C ASP A 21 6.35 -6.95 -12.86
N GLU A 22 6.88 -5.92 -13.53
CA GLU A 22 8.30 -5.56 -13.46
C GLU A 22 8.72 -5.20 -12.03
N PHE A 23 7.91 -4.41 -11.33
CA PHE A 23 8.15 -4.10 -9.92
C PHE A 23 8.15 -5.36 -9.06
N LYS A 24 7.20 -6.28 -9.27
CA LYS A 24 7.15 -7.55 -8.55
C LYS A 24 8.41 -8.40 -8.79
N GLY A 25 8.91 -8.45 -10.03
CA GLY A 25 10.17 -9.11 -10.35
C GLY A 25 11.37 -8.49 -9.63
N LYS A 26 11.48 -7.15 -9.67
CA LYS A 26 12.52 -6.40 -8.93
C LYS A 26 12.44 -6.67 -7.43
N TRP A 27 11.24 -6.62 -6.86
CA TRP A 27 10.97 -6.89 -5.45
C TRP A 27 11.43 -8.29 -5.04
N GLN A 28 11.11 -9.32 -5.84
CA GLN A 28 11.56 -10.68 -5.58
C GLN A 28 13.08 -10.83 -5.68
N SER A 29 13.72 -10.13 -6.63
CA SER A 29 15.18 -10.15 -6.81
C SER A 29 15.95 -9.43 -5.68
N LEU A 30 15.31 -8.50 -4.98
CA LEU A 30 15.88 -7.71 -3.89
C LEU A 30 16.28 -8.55 -2.66
N GLY A 31 15.86 -9.82 -2.61
CA GLY A 31 16.18 -10.74 -1.52
C GLY A 31 15.50 -10.34 -0.21
N ARG A 32 16.01 -10.85 0.93
CA ARG A 32 15.49 -10.48 2.24
C ARG A 32 15.87 -9.04 2.58
N LEU A 33 14.87 -8.17 2.64
CA LEU A 33 15.02 -6.86 3.25
C LEU A 33 15.43 -7.00 4.72
N THR A 34 16.36 -6.15 5.16
CA THR A 34 16.71 -6.06 6.58
C THR A 34 15.46 -5.73 7.42
N PRO A 35 15.34 -6.26 8.65
CA PRO A 35 14.21 -5.98 9.53
C PRO A 35 13.86 -4.49 9.68
N GLU A 36 14.88 -3.62 9.74
CA GLU A 36 14.72 -2.17 9.86
C GLU A 36 14.04 -1.55 8.62
N LYS A 37 14.52 -1.86 7.41
CA LYS A 37 13.88 -1.43 6.15
C LYS A 37 12.44 -1.93 6.03
N LEU A 38 12.17 -3.17 6.45
CA LEU A 38 10.81 -3.71 6.48
C LEU A 38 9.93 -2.94 7.47
N GLN A 39 10.45 -2.62 8.66
CA GLN A 39 9.72 -1.83 9.65
C GLN A 39 9.40 -0.43 9.12
N HIS A 40 10.33 0.20 8.41
CA HIS A 40 10.11 1.50 7.78
C HIS A 40 9.02 1.43 6.70
N LEU A 41 9.08 0.46 5.78
CA LEU A 41 8.05 0.27 4.76
C LEU A 41 6.67 0.00 5.35
N ARG A 42 6.60 -0.81 6.42
CA ARG A 42 5.35 -1.04 7.15
C ARG A 42 4.81 0.26 7.74
N LYS A 43 5.65 1.09 8.34
CA LYS A 43 5.23 2.37 8.92
C LYS A 43 4.65 3.30 7.86
N VAL A 44 5.33 3.44 6.72
CA VAL A 44 4.85 4.25 5.59
C VAL A 44 3.52 3.71 5.06
N ALA A 45 3.42 2.41 4.78
CA ALA A 45 2.18 1.80 4.31
C ALA A 45 1.01 1.95 5.30
N THR A 46 1.31 1.99 6.61
CA THR A 46 0.30 2.23 7.66
C THR A 46 -0.23 3.64 7.60
N ILE A 47 0.66 4.63 7.54
CA ILE A 47 0.31 6.04 7.47
C ILE A 47 -0.52 6.30 6.22
N GLU A 48 -0.05 5.82 5.07
CA GLU A 48 -0.76 5.97 3.79
C GLU A 48 -2.14 5.32 3.82
N SER A 49 -2.24 4.08 4.33
CA SER A 49 -3.52 3.37 4.38
C SER A 49 -4.55 4.09 5.25
N ILE A 50 -4.14 4.58 6.42
CA ILE A 50 -5.03 5.26 7.37
C ILE A 50 -5.34 6.68 6.89
N GLY A 51 -4.33 7.41 6.44
CA GLY A 51 -4.49 8.75 5.89
C GLY A 51 -5.45 8.74 4.71
N PHE A 52 -5.29 7.80 3.78
CA PHE A 52 -6.16 7.69 2.61
C PHE A 52 -7.60 7.36 2.99
N SER A 53 -7.85 6.33 3.81
CA SER A 53 -9.22 5.96 4.20
C SER A 53 -9.91 7.08 4.96
N THR A 54 -9.20 7.77 5.86
CA THR A 54 -9.78 8.87 6.65
C THR A 54 -9.99 10.14 5.82
N ARG A 55 -9.14 10.42 4.82
CA ARG A 55 -9.33 11.55 3.89
C ARG A 55 -10.54 11.35 2.98
N ILE A 56 -10.83 10.11 2.57
CA ILE A 56 -12.08 9.79 1.86
C ILE A 56 -13.31 10.16 2.72
N GLU A 57 -13.23 9.94 4.03
CA GLU A 57 -14.28 10.30 5.00
C GLU A 57 -14.23 11.79 5.43
N GLY A 58 -13.41 12.63 4.79
CA GLY A 58 -13.37 14.08 5.00
C GLY A 58 -12.30 14.58 6.00
N SER A 59 -11.42 13.72 6.49
CA SER A 59 -10.25 14.13 7.29
C SER A 59 -9.34 15.09 6.50
N ARG A 60 -8.77 16.08 7.19
CA ARG A 60 -7.77 17.02 6.64
C ARG A 60 -6.37 16.80 7.21
N LEU A 61 -6.16 15.67 7.90
CA LEU A 61 -4.88 15.34 8.51
C LEU A 61 -3.83 15.06 7.43
N SER A 62 -2.64 15.63 7.63
CA SER A 62 -1.46 15.29 6.83
C SER A 62 -0.87 13.96 7.28
N ASP A 63 0.02 13.38 6.48
CA ASP A 63 0.72 12.15 6.84
C ASP A 63 1.55 12.30 8.11
N GLN A 64 2.08 13.51 8.36
CA GLN A 64 2.78 13.83 9.60
C GLN A 64 1.84 13.85 10.80
N ASP A 65 0.61 14.32 10.62
CA ASP A 65 -0.39 14.32 11.70
C ASP A 65 -0.85 12.89 12.01
N VAL A 66 -1.08 12.09 10.98
CA VAL A 66 -1.37 10.66 11.11
C VAL A 66 -0.20 9.97 11.83
N GLU A 67 1.04 10.20 11.40
CA GLU A 67 2.23 9.63 12.05
C GLU A 67 2.32 9.99 13.54
N LYS A 68 2.11 11.27 13.91
CA LYS A 68 2.11 11.72 15.31
C LYS A 68 1.02 11.05 16.13
N LEU A 69 -0.17 10.82 15.56
CA LEU A 69 -1.24 10.09 16.22
C LEU A 69 -0.85 8.63 16.43
N LEU A 70 -0.24 7.99 15.43
CA LEU A 70 0.21 6.60 15.50
C LEU A 70 1.29 6.37 16.56
N LEU A 71 2.16 7.35 16.82
CA LEU A 71 3.16 7.26 17.90
C LEU A 71 2.52 7.12 19.29
N ASN A 72 1.29 7.58 19.46
CA ASN A 72 0.59 7.65 20.75
C ASN A 72 -0.50 6.57 20.93
N ILE A 73 -0.70 5.70 19.93
CA ILE A 73 -1.76 4.70 19.95
C ILE A 73 -1.14 3.30 19.76
N LYS A 74 -1.46 2.37 20.67
CA LYS A 74 -1.19 0.94 20.44
C LYS A 74 -2.16 0.40 19.38
N ILE A 75 -1.74 0.43 18.12
CA ILE A 75 -2.53 -0.13 17.02
C ILE A 75 -2.21 -1.61 16.84
N TYR A 76 -3.24 -2.46 16.92
CA TYR A 76 -3.18 -3.85 16.47
C TYR A 76 -3.61 -3.90 15.00
N PHE A 77 -2.72 -4.37 14.14
CA PHE A 77 -2.90 -4.39 12.69
C PHE A 77 -3.98 -5.39 12.23
N LEU A 78 -4.81 -4.99 11.25
CA LEU A 78 -5.45 -5.92 10.33
C LEU A 78 -4.44 -6.34 9.26
N LYS A 79 -4.13 -7.64 9.26
CA LYS A 79 -3.01 -8.33 8.60
C LYS A 79 -3.07 -8.35 7.05
N PHE A 80 -3.39 -7.24 6.39
CA PHE A 80 -3.63 -7.22 4.94
C PHE A 80 -2.35 -7.22 4.09
N ILE A 81 -1.19 -6.87 4.65
CA ILE A 81 0.08 -6.96 3.92
C ILE A 81 1.01 -7.96 4.62
N LYS A 82 0.84 -9.24 4.27
CA LYS A 82 1.95 -10.20 4.35
C LYS A 82 2.95 -9.80 3.28
N ILE A 83 3.90 -8.94 3.64
CA ILE A 83 5.15 -8.85 2.90
C ILE A 83 5.88 -10.17 3.17
N PRO A 84 6.15 -11.02 2.14
CA PRO A 84 6.96 -12.22 2.31
C PRO A 84 8.38 -11.91 2.78
#